data_AF-A0A3D0CBG7-F1
#
_entry.id   AF-A0A3D0CBG7-F1
#
_cell.length_a   1.000
_cell.length_b   1.000
_cell.length_c   1.000
_cell.angle_alpha   90.00
_cell.angle_beta   90.00
_cell.angle_gamma   90.00
#
_symmetry.space_group_name_H-M   'P 1'
#
loop_
_entity.id
_entity.type
_entity.pdbx_description
1 polymer ?
#
loop_
_entity_poly.entity_id
_entity_poly.type
_entity_poly.pdbx_seq_one_letter_code
_entity_poly.pdbx_strand_id
1 'polypeptide(L)'
;MIKQASEILEKFISEESKKLEGVKMPHMPTLGSAYEEITKQGIDNRFTIPKGLDLKVVSGFISIEGEMLPEQIDCMLVHGDGIQYGLIEQFIYEIDQVLCVFEVKKTLRKSDFKDALEHLNKIRVKFSEFFEKKLIKYEYEPNLEVAGKLFSQITGKPAPQRYRQIHDLEPEDGILFYSLVQECFAPASIIQGYGGYKSESGLRNAFIDILSEEKDSNGNGFGIPSFPTLTTANNFCLIKNNGFPYMSMEGVNNWVAISSTRYNPAYIMLEIIWSKISQFFDIAMPWEDSLEIENLAPLLVAQGHRNEEQIGWWYRTKEPSEKILKRESSAVWEPAKLSEAAITLTNLMLFRGGEYDVKEGSEWLSEKFGSSFEDVVDELLSTGYFMDDNGFIRPIESVSFIATADDNTGYVTTNRKMLDLWLEKQKEKYVVSNFIFV
;
A
#
# COMPACT_ATOMS: atom_id res chain seq x y z
N MET A 1 19.95 -3.85 -2.38
CA MET A 1 19.82 -5.28 -2.01
C MET A 1 18.60 -5.93 -2.67
N ILE A 2 17.41 -5.33 -2.52
CA ILE A 2 16.14 -5.90 -3.03
C ILE A 2 16.19 -6.18 -4.54
N LYS A 3 16.78 -5.28 -5.33
CA LYS A 3 16.95 -5.45 -6.80
C LYS A 3 17.73 -6.73 -7.17
N GLN A 4 18.85 -6.98 -6.49
CA GLN A 4 19.63 -8.20 -6.72
C GLN A 4 18.89 -9.45 -6.24
N ALA A 5 18.21 -9.37 -5.09
CA ALA A 5 17.40 -10.47 -4.57
C ALA A 5 16.24 -10.82 -5.51
N SER A 6 15.57 -9.83 -6.08
CA SER A 6 14.48 -10.05 -7.04
C SER A 6 14.97 -10.70 -8.33
N GLU A 7 16.11 -10.27 -8.88
CA GLU A 7 16.70 -10.90 -10.06
C GLU A 7 17.04 -12.39 -9.84
N ILE A 8 17.51 -12.73 -8.63
CA ILE A 8 17.79 -14.12 -8.28
C ILE A 8 16.49 -14.90 -8.10
N LEU A 9 15.48 -14.31 -7.45
CA LEU A 9 14.17 -14.91 -7.26
C LEU A 9 13.47 -15.17 -8.60
N GLU A 10 13.53 -14.23 -9.55
CA GLU A 10 12.97 -14.39 -10.89
C GLU A 10 13.65 -15.53 -11.66
N LYS A 11 14.98 -15.63 -11.57
CA LYS A 11 15.71 -16.74 -12.18
C LYS A 11 15.32 -18.08 -11.56
N PHE A 12 15.22 -18.14 -10.23
CA PHE A 12 14.77 -19.34 -9.52
C PHE A 12 13.36 -19.76 -9.97
N ILE A 13 12.39 -18.83 -9.92
CA ILE A 13 11.00 -19.06 -10.35
C ILE A 13 10.96 -19.53 -11.80
N SER A 14 11.71 -18.88 -12.69
CA SER A 14 11.75 -19.22 -14.12
C SER A 14 12.27 -20.64 -14.35
N GLU A 15 13.38 -21.00 -13.71
CA GLU A 15 13.98 -22.32 -13.87
C GLU A 15 13.11 -23.44 -13.28
N GLU A 16 12.55 -23.26 -12.09
CA GLU A 16 11.67 -24.28 -11.50
C GLU A 16 10.35 -24.42 -12.27
N SER A 17 9.77 -23.31 -12.75
CA SER A 17 8.54 -23.36 -13.55
C SER A 17 8.74 -24.10 -14.88
N LYS A 18 9.88 -23.88 -15.57
CA LYS A 18 10.23 -24.59 -16.80
C LYS A 18 10.32 -26.11 -16.60
N LYS A 19 10.86 -26.56 -15.46
CA LYS A 19 10.92 -27.99 -15.13
C LYS A 19 9.52 -28.61 -15.05
N LEU A 20 8.52 -27.85 -14.63
CA LEU A 20 7.13 -28.31 -14.52
C LEU A 20 6.37 -28.24 -15.85
N GLU A 21 6.69 -27.30 -16.75
CA GLU A 21 6.00 -27.14 -18.04
C GLU A 21 6.09 -28.37 -18.96
N GLY A 22 7.21 -29.10 -18.90
CA GLY A 22 7.44 -30.32 -19.69
C GLY A 22 6.79 -31.59 -19.10
N VAL A 23 6.28 -31.54 -17.87
CA VAL A 23 5.76 -32.71 -17.16
C VAL A 23 4.28 -32.88 -17.45
N LYS A 24 3.91 -33.98 -18.13
CA LYS A 24 2.51 -34.41 -18.25
C LYS A 24 2.03 -34.99 -16.92
N MET A 25 1.57 -34.12 -16.01
CA MET A 25 1.01 -34.51 -14.73
C MET A 25 -0.52 -34.68 -14.84
N PRO A 26 -1.08 -35.91 -14.72
CA PRO A 26 -2.53 -36.12 -14.76
C PRO A 26 -3.24 -35.73 -13.45
N HIS A 27 -2.52 -35.73 -12.31
CA HIS A 27 -3.08 -35.36 -11.02
C HIS A 27 -2.89 -33.87 -10.74
N MET A 28 -3.93 -33.08 -11.05
CA MET A 28 -3.90 -31.61 -10.96
C MET A 28 -3.54 -31.06 -9.56
N PRO A 29 -3.98 -31.65 -8.42
CA PRO A 29 -3.56 -31.18 -7.10
C PRO A 29 -2.06 -31.28 -6.86
N THR A 30 -1.41 -32.36 -7.33
CA THR A 30 0.05 -32.52 -7.19
C THR A 30 0.80 -31.46 -7.98
N LEU A 31 0.27 -31.06 -9.14
CA LEU A 31 0.84 -29.96 -9.89
C LEU A 31 0.68 -28.63 -9.15
N GLY A 32 -0.46 -28.39 -8.48
CA GLY A 32 -0.67 -27.23 -7.61
C GLY A 32 0.38 -27.15 -6.51
N SER A 33 0.54 -28.23 -5.73
CA SER A 33 1.53 -28.30 -4.65
C SER A 33 2.97 -28.09 -5.12
N ALA A 34 3.29 -28.43 -6.37
CA ALA A 34 4.62 -28.14 -6.92
C ALA A 34 4.85 -26.62 -7.10
N TYR A 35 3.85 -25.85 -7.54
CA TYR A 35 3.96 -24.40 -7.64
C TYR A 35 3.95 -23.71 -6.27
N GLU A 36 3.19 -24.25 -5.31
CA GLU A 36 3.23 -23.81 -3.91
C GLU A 36 4.63 -23.98 -3.33
N GLU A 37 5.29 -25.11 -3.60
CA GLU A 37 6.65 -25.39 -3.16
C GLU A 37 7.69 -24.43 -3.77
N ILE A 38 7.54 -24.05 -5.04
CA ILE A 38 8.39 -23.02 -5.67
C ILE A 38 8.24 -21.69 -4.90
N THR A 39 7.01 -21.29 -4.58
CA THR A 39 6.78 -20.06 -3.82
C THR A 39 7.47 -20.14 -2.45
N LYS A 40 7.25 -21.22 -1.70
CA LYS A 40 7.86 -21.39 -0.37
C LYS A 40 9.38 -21.33 -0.42
N GLN A 41 10.02 -22.12 -1.29
CA GLN A 41 11.48 -22.17 -1.37
C GLN A 41 12.09 -20.87 -1.91
N GLY A 42 11.38 -20.19 -2.82
CA GLY A 42 11.78 -18.87 -3.30
C GLY A 42 11.81 -17.84 -2.17
N ILE A 43 10.78 -17.83 -1.32
CA ILE A 43 10.70 -16.91 -0.18
C ILE A 43 11.61 -17.33 0.97
N ASP A 44 11.75 -18.63 1.25
CA ASP A 44 12.59 -19.15 2.34
C ASP A 44 14.10 -19.04 2.06
N ASN A 45 14.49 -18.39 0.96
CA ASN A 45 15.89 -18.18 0.68
C ASN A 45 16.53 -17.08 1.54
N ARG A 46 17.82 -17.21 1.84
CA ARG A 46 18.57 -16.25 2.65
C ARG A 46 18.71 -14.87 2.01
N PHE A 47 18.62 -14.80 0.68
CA PHE A 47 18.63 -13.53 -0.05
C PHE A 47 17.25 -12.86 -0.09
N THR A 48 16.19 -13.60 0.22
CA THR A 48 14.80 -13.12 0.19
C THR A 48 14.39 -12.58 1.56
N ILE A 49 14.61 -13.34 2.64
CA ILE A 49 14.24 -12.94 4.01
C ILE A 49 15.44 -13.04 4.98
N PRO A 50 15.50 -12.17 6.00
CA PRO A 50 16.60 -12.16 6.97
C PRO A 50 16.49 -13.34 7.95
N LYS A 51 17.47 -14.26 7.91
CA LYS A 51 17.47 -15.45 8.78
C LYS A 51 17.73 -15.18 10.26
N GLY A 52 18.13 -13.96 10.62
CA GLY A 52 18.35 -13.56 12.01
C GLY A 52 17.07 -13.23 12.80
N LEU A 53 15.91 -13.17 12.15
CA LEU A 53 14.65 -12.71 12.76
C LEU A 53 13.66 -13.84 13.10
N ASP A 54 14.13 -15.09 13.18
CA ASP A 54 13.30 -16.29 13.41
C ASP A 54 12.04 -16.33 12.51
N LEU A 55 12.24 -15.96 11.25
CA LEU A 55 11.22 -16.01 10.22
C LEU A 55 11.22 -17.39 9.54
N LYS A 56 10.02 -17.92 9.31
CA LYS A 56 9.80 -19.22 8.67
C LYS A 56 8.78 -19.07 7.54
N VAL A 57 8.92 -19.91 6.53
CA VAL A 57 7.94 -20.03 5.44
C VAL A 57 7.30 -21.41 5.51
N VAL A 58 6.00 -21.45 5.71
CA VAL A 58 5.26 -22.69 6.02
C VAL A 58 3.95 -22.75 5.24
N SER A 59 3.37 -23.94 5.13
CA SER A 59 1.96 -24.12 4.76
C SER A 59 1.15 -24.49 6.00
N GLY A 60 -0.16 -24.25 5.99
CA GLY A 60 -1.04 -24.77 7.04
C GLY A 60 -2.21 -23.86 7.36
N PHE A 61 -2.46 -23.63 8.64
CA PHE A 61 -3.67 -22.98 9.12
C PHE A 61 -3.33 -21.81 10.04
N ILE A 62 -4.26 -20.86 10.11
CA ILE A 62 -4.20 -19.75 11.05
C ILE A 62 -5.14 -20.08 12.22
N SER A 63 -4.71 -19.78 13.44
CA SER A 63 -5.58 -19.80 14.63
C SER A 63 -5.79 -18.40 15.19
N ILE A 64 -6.90 -18.25 15.91
CA ILE A 64 -7.23 -17.06 16.70
C ILE A 64 -7.55 -17.53 18.11
N GLU A 65 -6.72 -17.12 19.07
CA GLU A 65 -6.87 -17.48 20.48
C GLU A 65 -6.92 -19.00 20.71
N GLY A 66 -6.12 -19.74 19.94
CA GLY A 66 -6.04 -21.19 19.98
C GLY A 66 -7.12 -21.93 19.17
N GLU A 67 -8.10 -21.21 18.58
CA GLU A 67 -9.09 -21.82 17.69
C GLU A 67 -8.60 -21.76 16.23
N MET A 68 -8.41 -22.93 15.62
CA MET A 68 -7.95 -23.07 14.24
C MET A 68 -9.07 -22.68 13.26
N LEU A 69 -8.76 -21.78 12.33
CA LEU A 69 -9.63 -21.47 11.20
C LEU A 69 -9.69 -22.65 10.21
N PRO A 70 -10.82 -22.87 9.53
CA PRO A 70 -10.98 -24.00 8.61
C PRO A 70 -10.18 -23.86 7.30
N GLU A 71 -9.74 -22.64 7.01
CA GLU A 71 -9.13 -22.28 5.74
C GLU A 71 -7.64 -22.61 5.73
N GLN A 72 -7.23 -23.48 4.79
CA GLN A 72 -5.83 -23.87 4.61
C GLN A 72 -5.13 -22.84 3.72
N ILE A 73 -3.97 -22.36 4.14
CA ILE A 73 -3.15 -21.39 3.42
C ILE A 73 -1.95 -22.09 2.77
N ASP A 74 -1.80 -21.89 1.46
CA ASP A 74 -0.77 -22.51 0.63
C ASP A 74 0.64 -22.19 1.14
N CYS A 75 0.88 -20.92 1.48
CA CYS A 75 2.16 -20.45 1.99
C CYS A 75 1.94 -19.24 2.93
N MET A 76 2.68 -19.21 4.03
CA MET A 76 2.67 -18.15 5.03
C MET A 76 4.10 -17.77 5.39
N LEU A 77 4.37 -16.48 5.49
CA LEU A 77 5.55 -15.96 6.18
C LEU A 77 5.17 -15.69 7.63
N VAL A 78 5.86 -16.33 8.57
CA VAL A 78 5.52 -16.32 9.99
C VAL A 78 6.74 -16.06 10.87
N HIS A 79 6.51 -15.57 12.08
CA HIS A 79 7.51 -15.35 13.12
C HIS A 79 7.37 -16.37 14.27
N GLY A 80 8.50 -16.92 14.70
CA GLY A 80 8.54 -17.83 15.84
C GLY A 80 8.24 -19.27 15.48
N ASP A 81 8.02 -20.10 16.49
CA ASP A 81 7.56 -21.48 16.32
C ASP A 81 6.03 -21.55 16.25
N GLY A 82 5.53 -22.49 15.46
CA GLY A 82 4.12 -22.86 15.38
C GLY A 82 3.92 -24.32 15.75
N ILE A 83 2.66 -24.77 15.71
CA ILE A 83 2.30 -26.14 16.09
C ILE A 83 2.21 -26.99 14.82
N GLN A 84 3.05 -28.00 14.68
CA GLN A 84 2.94 -28.94 13.56
C GLN A 84 1.61 -29.72 13.65
N TYR A 85 0.88 -29.78 12.53
CA TYR A 85 -0.36 -30.53 12.42
C TYR A 85 -0.06 -32.02 12.23
N GLY A 86 0.00 -32.76 13.32
CA GLY A 86 0.28 -34.20 13.28
C GLY A 86 1.69 -34.50 12.76
N LEU A 87 1.79 -35.36 11.73
CA LEU A 87 3.07 -35.78 11.13
C LEU A 87 3.32 -35.18 9.74
N ILE A 88 2.44 -34.28 9.26
CA ILE A 88 2.59 -33.64 7.95
C ILE A 88 3.33 -32.31 8.09
N GLU A 89 3.91 -31.83 6.99
CA GLU A 89 4.58 -30.52 6.92
C GLU A 89 3.56 -29.37 6.77
N GLN A 90 2.58 -29.34 7.67
CA GLN A 90 1.59 -28.27 7.81
C GLN A 90 1.61 -27.78 9.25
N PHE A 91 1.44 -26.48 9.46
CA PHE A 91 1.57 -25.86 10.78
C PHE A 91 0.39 -24.96 11.11
N ILE A 92 0.09 -24.83 12.39
CA ILE A 92 -0.89 -23.89 12.93
C ILE A 92 -0.12 -22.74 13.59
N TYR A 93 -0.44 -21.51 13.19
CA TYR A 93 0.12 -20.29 13.77
C TYR A 93 -0.99 -19.33 14.21
N GLU A 94 -0.80 -18.66 15.34
CA GLU A 94 -1.68 -17.56 15.75
C GLU A 94 -1.58 -16.42 14.75
N ILE A 95 -2.69 -15.73 14.48
CA ILE A 95 -2.75 -14.69 13.46
C ILE A 95 -1.75 -13.53 13.69
N ASP A 96 -1.44 -13.23 14.95
CA ASP A 96 -0.44 -12.21 15.33
C ASP A 96 1.00 -12.59 14.96
N GLN A 97 1.26 -13.87 14.66
CA GLN A 97 2.57 -14.36 14.20
C GLN A 97 2.70 -14.36 12.68
N VAL A 98 1.62 -14.09 11.93
CA VAL A 98 1.57 -14.20 10.48
C VAL A 98 1.82 -12.84 9.85
N LEU A 99 2.89 -12.72 9.06
CA LEU A 99 3.25 -11.47 8.37
C LEU A 99 2.65 -11.41 6.97
N CYS A 100 2.65 -12.53 6.26
CA CYS A 100 2.11 -12.63 4.90
C CYS A 100 1.39 -13.96 4.70
N VAL A 101 0.34 -13.96 3.88
CA VAL A 101 -0.40 -15.13 3.41
C VAL A 101 -0.42 -15.15 1.89
N PHE A 102 -0.21 -16.32 1.30
CA PHE A 102 -0.13 -16.50 -0.14
C PHE A 102 -1.19 -17.49 -0.61
N GLU A 103 -1.88 -17.14 -1.68
CA GLU A 103 -2.69 -18.05 -2.50
C GLU A 103 -1.96 -18.27 -3.83
N VAL A 104 -1.65 -19.50 -4.19
CA VAL A 104 -0.82 -19.83 -5.34
C VAL A 104 -1.64 -20.49 -6.44
N LYS A 105 -1.59 -19.90 -7.65
CA LYS A 105 -2.26 -20.45 -8.84
C LYS A 105 -1.25 -20.68 -9.95
N LYS A 106 -1.26 -21.89 -10.53
CA LYS A 106 -0.50 -22.17 -11.77
C LYS A 106 -0.87 -21.20 -12.89
N THR A 107 -2.16 -20.96 -13.07
CA THR A 107 -2.68 -20.06 -14.11
C THR A 107 -3.85 -19.32 -13.52
N LEU A 108 -3.70 -18.02 -13.30
CA LEU A 108 -4.74 -17.19 -12.73
C LEU A 108 -5.78 -16.84 -13.80
N ARG A 109 -6.93 -17.52 -13.79
CA ARG A 109 -8.11 -17.13 -14.57
C ARG A 109 -9.06 -16.32 -13.68
N LYS A 110 -10.10 -15.73 -14.27
CA LYS A 110 -11.07 -14.91 -13.53
C LYS A 110 -11.73 -15.68 -12.37
N SER A 111 -12.14 -16.93 -12.59
CA SER A 111 -12.70 -17.77 -11.52
C SER A 111 -11.68 -18.01 -10.41
N ASP A 112 -10.45 -18.40 -10.77
CA ASP A 112 -9.39 -18.65 -9.79
C ASP A 112 -9.04 -17.37 -9.00
N PHE A 113 -9.10 -16.21 -9.65
CA PHE A 113 -8.87 -14.92 -9.01
C PHE A 113 -10.00 -14.57 -8.05
N LYS A 114 -11.26 -14.77 -8.44
CA LYS A 114 -12.41 -14.59 -7.55
C LYS A 114 -12.34 -15.52 -6.33
N ASP A 115 -12.08 -16.81 -6.55
CA ASP A 115 -11.98 -17.80 -5.48
C ASP A 115 -10.86 -17.43 -4.50
N ALA A 116 -9.70 -16.99 -5.01
CA ALA A 116 -8.57 -16.52 -4.21
C ALA A 116 -8.92 -15.26 -3.39
N LEU A 117 -9.63 -14.30 -3.99
CA LEU A 117 -10.10 -13.09 -3.31
C LEU A 117 -11.03 -13.44 -2.15
N GLU A 118 -12.03 -14.29 -2.39
CA GLU A 118 -12.98 -14.73 -1.38
C GLU A 118 -12.29 -15.49 -0.25
N HIS A 119 -11.37 -16.41 -0.59
CA HIS A 119 -10.62 -17.20 0.37
C HIS A 119 -9.80 -16.30 1.32
N LEU A 120 -9.01 -15.38 0.77
CA LEU A 120 -8.20 -14.45 1.56
C LEU A 120 -9.07 -13.47 2.35
N ASN A 121 -10.22 -13.05 1.82
CA ASN A 121 -11.16 -12.18 2.54
C ASN A 121 -11.71 -12.84 3.82
N LYS A 122 -11.92 -14.15 3.85
CA LYS A 122 -12.36 -14.85 5.08
C LYS A 122 -11.34 -14.67 6.22
N ILE A 123 -10.05 -14.73 5.92
CA ILE A 123 -8.98 -14.46 6.90
C ILE A 123 -9.03 -13.00 7.35
N ARG A 124 -9.25 -12.06 6.42
CA ARG A 124 -9.34 -10.61 6.74
C ARG A 124 -10.52 -10.29 7.65
N VAL A 125 -11.68 -10.91 7.42
CA VAL A 125 -12.84 -10.76 8.31
C VAL A 125 -12.52 -11.28 9.71
N LYS A 126 -11.90 -12.46 9.81
CA LYS A 126 -11.52 -13.04 11.10
C LYS A 126 -10.47 -12.22 11.85
N PHE A 127 -9.49 -11.66 11.12
CA PHE A 127 -8.54 -10.71 11.68
C PHE A 127 -9.26 -9.47 12.25
N SER A 128 -10.15 -8.86 11.47
CA SER A 128 -10.90 -7.67 11.88
C SER A 128 -11.73 -7.92 13.14
N GLU A 129 -12.47 -9.04 13.20
CA GLU A 129 -13.23 -9.45 14.39
C GLU A 129 -12.32 -9.59 15.63
N PHE A 130 -11.15 -10.21 15.46
CA PHE A 130 -10.17 -10.36 16.53
C PHE A 130 -9.54 -9.04 16.94
N PHE A 131 -9.21 -8.18 15.99
CA PHE A 131 -8.66 -6.85 16.25
C PHE A 131 -9.63 -6.00 17.09
N GLU A 132 -10.91 -5.96 16.70
CA GLU A 132 -11.95 -5.25 17.46
C GLU A 132 -12.13 -5.84 18.86
N LYS A 133 -12.09 -7.18 18.98
CA LYS A 133 -12.09 -7.85 20.28
C LYS A 133 -10.88 -7.44 21.13
N LYS A 134 -9.69 -7.27 20.54
CA LYS A 134 -8.50 -6.81 21.27
C LYS A 134 -8.68 -5.43 21.86
N LEU A 135 -9.24 -4.50 21.09
CA LEU A 135 -9.49 -3.13 21.54
C LEU A 135 -10.43 -3.06 22.74
N ILE A 136 -11.48 -3.90 22.73
CA ILE A 136 -12.52 -3.90 23.76
C ILE A 136 -12.13 -4.74 24.98
N LYS A 137 -11.71 -5.99 24.76
CA LYS A 137 -11.50 -6.98 25.83
C LYS A 137 -10.12 -6.89 26.47
N TYR A 138 -9.10 -6.62 25.65
CA TYR A 138 -7.71 -6.59 26.11
C TYR A 138 -7.18 -5.17 26.30
N GLU A 139 -8.05 -4.16 26.12
CA GLU A 139 -7.69 -2.74 26.18
C GLU A 139 -6.46 -2.41 25.32
N TYR A 140 -6.30 -3.13 24.21
CA TYR A 140 -5.22 -2.91 23.27
C TYR A 140 -5.37 -1.53 22.62
N GLU A 141 -4.27 -0.79 22.53
CA GLU A 141 -4.21 0.47 21.79
C GLU A 141 -3.18 0.29 20.65
N PRO A 142 -3.60 0.35 19.38
CA PRO A 142 -2.69 0.19 18.25
C PRO A 142 -1.78 1.42 18.12
N ASN A 143 -0.56 1.22 17.62
CA ASN A 143 0.25 2.35 17.16
C ASN A 143 -0.37 2.94 15.87
N LEU A 144 -0.78 4.20 15.94
CA LEU A 144 -1.46 4.91 14.86
C LEU A 144 -0.54 5.77 14.00
N GLU A 145 0.77 5.84 14.27
CA GLU A 145 1.69 6.76 13.60
C GLU A 145 1.60 6.67 12.07
N VAL A 146 1.71 5.46 11.52
CA VAL A 146 1.69 5.28 10.06
C VAL A 146 0.30 5.45 9.49
N ALA A 147 -0.73 4.83 10.09
CA ALA A 147 -2.10 4.95 9.59
C ALA A 147 -2.61 6.41 9.66
N GLY A 148 -2.26 7.13 10.72
CA GLY A 148 -2.59 8.52 10.94
C GLY A 148 -1.90 9.44 9.94
N LYS A 149 -0.60 9.23 9.70
CA LYS A 149 0.09 9.92 8.62
C LYS A 149 -0.62 9.71 7.28
N LEU A 150 -0.86 8.46 6.88
CA LEU A 150 -1.52 8.14 5.61
C LEU A 150 -2.91 8.77 5.51
N PHE A 151 -3.67 8.75 6.59
CA PHE A 151 -4.98 9.41 6.68
C PHE A 151 -4.86 10.90 6.40
N SER A 152 -3.92 11.59 7.06
CA SER A 152 -3.70 13.02 6.87
C SER A 152 -3.22 13.35 5.46
N GLN A 153 -2.36 12.51 4.87
CA GLN A 153 -1.89 12.70 3.49
C GLN A 153 -3.04 12.55 2.48
N ILE A 154 -3.93 11.58 2.69
CA ILE A 154 -5.08 11.34 1.78
C ILE A 154 -6.15 12.41 1.95
N THR A 155 -6.50 12.76 3.19
CA THR A 155 -7.67 13.60 3.48
C THR A 155 -7.35 15.09 3.59
N GLY A 156 -6.09 15.44 3.83
CA GLY A 156 -5.71 16.78 4.25
C GLY A 156 -6.24 17.16 5.63
N LYS A 157 -6.61 16.19 6.49
CA LYS A 157 -7.16 16.43 7.84
C LYS A 157 -6.27 15.81 8.93
N PRO A 158 -6.30 16.32 10.18
CA PRO A 158 -5.60 15.68 11.29
C PRO A 158 -6.19 14.29 11.57
N ALA A 159 -5.32 13.30 11.76
CA ALA A 159 -5.72 11.97 12.18
C ALA A 159 -6.07 11.92 13.68
N PRO A 160 -6.95 10.98 14.09
CA PRO A 160 -7.19 10.68 15.49
C PRO A 160 -5.90 10.31 16.25
N GLN A 161 -5.78 10.75 17.49
CA GLN A 161 -4.64 10.43 18.37
C GLN A 161 -4.79 9.06 19.05
N ARG A 162 -6.04 8.59 19.20
CA ARG A 162 -6.40 7.27 19.74
C ARG A 162 -7.42 6.63 18.83
N TYR A 163 -7.39 5.30 18.74
CA TYR A 163 -8.26 4.59 17.81
C TYR A 163 -9.74 4.82 18.11
N ARG A 164 -10.10 4.90 19.40
CA ARG A 164 -11.49 5.11 19.85
C ARG A 164 -12.10 6.44 19.38
N GLN A 165 -11.27 7.42 19.01
CA GLN A 165 -11.70 8.69 18.44
C GLN A 165 -12.12 8.57 16.97
N ILE A 166 -12.08 7.38 16.38
CA ILE A 166 -12.67 7.10 15.07
C ILE A 166 -14.15 7.50 14.99
N HIS A 167 -14.87 7.47 16.12
CA HIS A 167 -16.26 7.88 16.21
C HIS A 167 -16.47 9.40 16.22
N ASP A 168 -15.38 10.17 16.39
CA ASP A 168 -15.40 11.63 16.30
C ASP A 168 -15.21 12.11 14.84
N LEU A 169 -14.84 11.20 13.93
CA LEU A 169 -14.71 11.47 12.50
C LEU A 169 -16.07 11.46 11.80
N GLU A 170 -16.16 12.17 10.68
CA GLU A 170 -17.25 11.94 9.73
C GLU A 170 -17.22 10.47 9.28
N PRO A 171 -18.38 9.81 9.09
CA PRO A 171 -18.41 8.36 8.85
C PRO A 171 -17.59 7.90 7.63
N GLU A 172 -17.56 8.72 6.58
CA GLU A 172 -16.76 8.52 5.37
C GLU A 172 -15.25 8.52 5.65
N ASP A 173 -14.80 9.39 6.54
CA ASP A 173 -13.41 9.45 7.01
C ASP A 173 -13.12 8.28 7.97
N GLY A 174 -14.10 7.92 8.80
CA GLY A 174 -14.03 6.79 9.73
C GLY A 174 -13.72 5.48 9.02
N ILE A 175 -14.40 5.16 7.91
CA ILE A 175 -14.13 3.92 7.16
C ILE A 175 -12.76 3.91 6.47
N LEU A 176 -12.25 5.08 6.07
CA LEU A 176 -10.90 5.23 5.53
C LEU A 176 -9.87 4.98 6.63
N PHE A 177 -9.99 5.68 7.75
CA PHE A 177 -9.09 5.52 8.90
C PHE A 177 -9.07 4.09 9.40
N TYR A 178 -10.26 3.48 9.58
CA TYR A 178 -10.41 2.06 9.89
C TYR A 178 -9.59 1.18 8.94
N SER A 179 -9.75 1.38 7.63
CA SER A 179 -9.10 0.55 6.63
C SER A 179 -7.59 0.70 6.68
N LEU A 180 -7.05 1.92 6.81
CA LEU A 180 -5.62 2.16 6.92
C LEU A 180 -5.01 1.50 8.18
N VAL A 181 -5.72 1.56 9.31
CA VAL A 181 -5.31 0.86 10.54
C VAL A 181 -5.30 -0.65 10.32
N GLN A 182 -6.37 -1.23 9.76
CA GLN A 182 -6.42 -2.66 9.46
C GLN A 182 -5.29 -3.10 8.53
N GLU A 183 -4.97 -2.31 7.49
CA GLU A 183 -3.86 -2.61 6.57
C GLU A 183 -2.48 -2.61 7.26
N CYS A 184 -2.30 -1.84 8.33
CA CYS A 184 -1.06 -1.84 9.11
C CYS A 184 -0.85 -3.19 9.82
N PHE A 185 -1.88 -3.68 10.51
CA PHE A 185 -1.72 -4.81 11.43
C PHE A 185 -2.07 -6.17 10.82
N ALA A 186 -2.92 -6.20 9.79
CA ALA A 186 -3.30 -7.45 9.15
C ALA A 186 -2.12 -8.05 8.33
N PRO A 187 -2.04 -9.39 8.21
CA PRO A 187 -1.09 -10.04 7.33
C PRO A 187 -1.26 -9.54 5.89
N ALA A 188 -0.16 -9.26 5.17
CA ALA A 188 -0.23 -8.93 3.76
C ALA A 188 -0.72 -10.15 2.96
N SER A 189 -1.73 -9.95 2.13
CA SER A 189 -2.36 -11.01 1.35
C SER A 189 -1.90 -10.96 -0.10
N ILE A 190 -1.32 -12.06 -0.59
CA ILE A 190 -0.65 -12.13 -1.90
C ILE A 190 -1.26 -13.25 -2.74
N ILE A 191 -1.79 -12.92 -3.91
CA ILE A 191 -2.22 -13.91 -4.90
C ILE A 191 -1.10 -14.05 -5.93
N GLN A 192 -0.46 -15.21 -5.99
CA GLN A 192 0.65 -15.49 -6.90
C GLN A 192 0.19 -16.36 -8.08
N GLY A 193 0.06 -15.74 -9.26
CA GLY A 193 -0.25 -16.40 -10.51
C GLY A 193 0.99 -16.60 -11.38
N TYR A 194 1.52 -17.83 -11.49
CA TYR A 194 2.67 -18.13 -12.36
C TYR A 194 2.35 -17.93 -13.85
N GLY A 195 1.08 -18.10 -14.21
CA GLY A 195 0.52 -17.83 -15.53
C GLY A 195 -0.80 -17.08 -15.45
N GLY A 196 -1.42 -16.81 -16.58
CA GLY A 196 -2.75 -16.17 -16.64
C GLY A 196 -2.83 -15.12 -17.73
N TYR A 197 -3.15 -13.89 -17.34
CA TYR A 197 -3.42 -12.76 -18.24
C TYR A 197 -2.23 -12.43 -19.14
N LYS A 198 -2.53 -12.09 -20.41
CA LYS A 198 -1.54 -11.77 -21.44
C LYS A 198 -1.26 -10.26 -21.60
N SER A 199 -2.04 -9.42 -20.93
CA SER A 199 -1.91 -7.97 -20.93
C SER A 199 -2.30 -7.39 -19.57
N GLU A 200 -1.78 -6.21 -19.28
CA GLU A 200 -2.11 -5.44 -18.08
C GLU A 200 -3.60 -5.04 -18.08
N SER A 201 -4.14 -4.59 -19.23
CA SER A 201 -5.58 -4.35 -19.38
C SER A 201 -6.42 -5.61 -19.09
N GLY A 202 -5.94 -6.79 -19.48
CA GLY A 202 -6.67 -8.04 -19.25
C GLY A 202 -6.81 -8.37 -17.76
N LEU A 203 -5.74 -8.20 -16.98
CA LEU A 203 -5.76 -8.39 -15.52
C LEU A 203 -6.65 -7.35 -14.84
N ARG A 204 -6.52 -6.07 -15.24
CA ARG A 204 -7.34 -4.95 -14.72
C ARG A 204 -8.83 -5.19 -14.96
N ASN A 205 -9.22 -5.55 -16.17
CA ASN A 205 -10.62 -5.78 -16.54
C ASN A 205 -11.20 -6.94 -15.73
N ALA A 206 -10.47 -8.04 -15.57
CA ALA A 206 -10.97 -9.15 -14.77
C ALA A 206 -11.19 -8.79 -13.30
N PHE A 207 -10.30 -7.97 -12.71
CA PHE A 207 -10.52 -7.45 -11.37
C PHE A 207 -11.78 -6.57 -11.28
N ILE A 208 -11.93 -5.61 -12.19
CA ILE A 208 -13.13 -4.74 -12.24
C ILE A 208 -14.41 -5.56 -12.42
N ASP A 209 -14.38 -6.56 -13.29
CA ASP A 209 -15.54 -7.44 -13.53
C ASP A 209 -15.91 -8.21 -12.26
N ILE A 210 -14.94 -8.73 -11.50
CA ILE A 210 -15.19 -9.42 -10.23
C ILE A 210 -15.85 -8.47 -9.22
N LEU A 211 -15.35 -7.24 -9.10
CA LEU A 211 -15.95 -6.24 -8.19
C LEU A 211 -17.40 -5.91 -8.56
N SER A 212 -17.67 -5.82 -9.86
CA SER A 212 -18.99 -5.50 -10.40
C SER A 212 -19.98 -6.64 -10.16
N GLU A 213 -19.57 -7.89 -10.42
CA GLU A 213 -20.40 -9.08 -10.24
C GLU A 213 -20.78 -9.34 -8.77
N GLU A 214 -19.87 -9.07 -7.83
CA GLU A 214 -20.14 -9.25 -6.40
C GLU A 214 -21.15 -8.24 -5.85
N LYS A 215 -21.05 -6.99 -6.29
CA LYS A 215 -22.03 -5.95 -5.96
C LYS A 215 -23.44 -6.38 -6.37
N ASP A 216 -23.57 -6.94 -7.57
CA ASP A 216 -24.86 -7.33 -8.13
C ASP A 216 -25.43 -8.61 -7.48
N SER A 217 -24.56 -9.53 -7.03
CA SER A 217 -24.97 -10.85 -6.52
C SER A 217 -25.36 -10.83 -5.04
N ASN A 218 -24.59 -10.13 -4.20
CA ASN A 218 -24.70 -10.24 -2.74
C ASN A 218 -25.23 -8.96 -2.07
N GLY A 219 -25.47 -7.89 -2.82
CA GLY A 219 -25.89 -6.58 -2.30
C GLY A 219 -24.80 -5.83 -1.50
N ASN A 220 -23.82 -6.57 -0.96
CA ASN A 220 -22.61 -6.08 -0.32
C ASN A 220 -21.43 -6.31 -1.26
N GLY A 221 -20.84 -5.23 -1.77
CA GLY A 221 -19.59 -5.31 -2.54
C GLY A 221 -18.36 -5.50 -1.64
N PHE A 222 -17.20 -5.71 -2.27
CA PHE A 222 -15.93 -5.76 -1.55
C PHE A 222 -15.49 -4.37 -1.06
N GLY A 223 -15.20 -4.25 0.24
CA GLY A 223 -14.53 -3.08 0.83
C GLY A 223 -13.00 -3.17 0.68
N ILE A 224 -12.28 -2.06 0.75
CA ILE A 224 -10.81 -2.04 0.56
C ILE A 224 -10.05 -3.08 1.41
N PRO A 225 -10.36 -3.32 2.71
CA PRO A 225 -9.64 -4.32 3.51
C PRO A 225 -9.69 -5.74 2.97
N SER A 226 -10.68 -6.07 2.15
CA SER A 226 -10.85 -7.40 1.52
C SER A 226 -9.92 -7.62 0.33
N PHE A 227 -9.43 -6.55 -0.30
CA PHE A 227 -8.54 -6.67 -1.45
C PHE A 227 -7.19 -7.25 -1.05
N PRO A 228 -6.51 -7.99 -1.93
CA PRO A 228 -5.17 -8.47 -1.70
C PRO A 228 -4.20 -7.28 -1.70
N THR A 229 -3.12 -7.39 -0.94
CA THR A 229 -2.01 -6.44 -1.01
C THR A 229 -1.33 -6.50 -2.39
N LEU A 230 -1.19 -7.71 -2.94
CA LEU A 230 -0.61 -7.95 -4.27
C LEU A 230 -1.35 -9.09 -4.98
N THR A 231 -1.63 -8.89 -6.26
CA THR A 231 -1.96 -9.98 -7.19
C THR A 231 -0.97 -9.97 -8.33
N THR A 232 -0.36 -11.11 -8.64
CA THR A 232 0.49 -11.29 -9.83
C THR A 232 -0.16 -12.24 -10.83
N ALA A 233 0.07 -11.98 -12.12
CA ALA A 233 -0.26 -12.90 -13.21
C ALA A 233 0.74 -12.72 -14.35
N ASN A 234 1.59 -13.73 -14.59
CA ASN A 234 2.78 -13.57 -15.44
C ASN A 234 3.62 -12.36 -14.95
N ASN A 235 3.80 -11.35 -15.80
CA ASN A 235 4.56 -10.14 -15.50
C ASN A 235 3.69 -8.98 -15.00
N PHE A 236 2.37 -9.18 -14.87
CA PHE A 236 1.43 -8.13 -14.50
C PHE A 236 1.11 -8.19 -13.01
N CYS A 237 1.00 -7.02 -12.38
CA CYS A 237 0.66 -6.88 -10.97
C CYS A 237 -0.53 -5.95 -10.79
N LEU A 238 -1.39 -6.27 -9.82
CA LEU A 238 -2.27 -5.34 -9.15
C LEU A 238 -1.74 -5.14 -7.72
N ILE A 239 -1.56 -3.89 -7.32
CA ILE A 239 -0.90 -3.51 -6.08
C ILE A 239 -1.85 -2.63 -5.29
N LYS A 240 -2.05 -2.95 -4.02
CA LYS A 240 -2.76 -2.06 -3.10
C LYS A 240 -1.83 -0.96 -2.60
N ASN A 241 -2.24 0.29 -2.76
CA ASN A 241 -1.47 1.44 -2.29
C ASN A 241 -1.85 1.80 -0.85
N ASN A 242 -1.54 0.92 0.12
CA ASN A 242 -1.89 1.10 1.53
C ASN A 242 -0.78 1.77 2.37
N GLY A 243 0.24 2.34 1.73
CA GLY A 243 1.41 2.95 2.38
C GLY A 243 2.55 1.98 2.69
N PHE A 244 2.40 0.68 2.39
CA PHE A 244 3.39 -0.35 2.71
C PHE A 244 3.71 -1.24 1.50
N PRO A 245 4.65 -0.85 0.63
CA PRO A 245 5.40 0.43 0.61
C PRO A 245 4.75 1.50 -0.27
N TYR A 246 3.75 1.14 -1.08
CA TYR A 246 3.24 2.02 -2.11
C TYR A 246 2.09 2.89 -1.61
N MET A 247 2.11 4.15 -2.01
CA MET A 247 1.06 5.11 -1.76
C MET A 247 0.78 5.90 -3.04
N SER A 248 -0.49 6.18 -3.32
CA SER A 248 -0.88 7.04 -4.44
C SER A 248 -2.23 7.69 -4.13
N MET A 249 -2.39 8.93 -4.58
CA MET A 249 -3.62 9.71 -4.44
C MET A 249 -3.83 10.62 -5.67
N GLU A 250 -5.07 11.01 -5.91
CA GLU A 250 -5.44 11.93 -7.01
C GLU A 250 -6.04 13.22 -6.44
N GLY A 251 -5.17 14.09 -5.93
CA GLY A 251 -5.61 15.26 -5.15
C GLY A 251 -6.14 14.86 -3.77
N VAL A 252 -6.80 15.81 -3.10
CA VAL A 252 -7.31 15.63 -1.73
C VAL A 252 -8.53 14.71 -1.73
N ASN A 253 -8.67 13.88 -0.69
CA ASN A 253 -9.76 12.92 -0.45
C ASN A 253 -9.94 11.81 -1.50
N ASN A 254 -8.99 11.64 -2.41
CA ASN A 254 -9.08 10.66 -3.49
C ASN A 254 -7.94 9.63 -3.38
N TRP A 255 -8.18 8.56 -2.63
CA TRP A 255 -7.19 7.50 -2.47
C TRP A 255 -7.13 6.63 -3.72
N VAL A 256 -5.98 6.52 -4.38
CA VAL A 256 -5.77 5.50 -5.42
C VAL A 256 -5.53 4.17 -4.72
N ALA A 257 -6.59 3.45 -4.35
CA ALA A 257 -6.48 2.23 -3.57
C ALA A 257 -5.74 1.09 -4.30
N ILE A 258 -5.93 0.97 -5.63
CA ILE A 258 -5.26 -0.05 -6.44
C ILE A 258 -4.56 0.59 -7.64
N SER A 259 -3.32 0.18 -7.89
CA SER A 259 -2.55 0.47 -9.10
C SER A 259 -2.16 -0.83 -9.81
N SER A 260 -1.67 -0.73 -11.06
CA SER A 260 -1.09 -1.87 -11.77
C SER A 260 0.25 -1.56 -12.38
N THR A 261 1.01 -2.60 -12.69
CA THR A 261 2.22 -2.55 -13.51
C THR A 261 2.40 -3.83 -14.30
N ARG A 262 3.32 -3.81 -15.25
CA ARG A 262 3.65 -4.92 -16.17
C ARG A 262 5.09 -5.40 -16.05
N TYR A 263 5.75 -5.03 -14.96
CA TYR A 263 7.16 -5.28 -14.72
C TYR A 263 7.40 -5.76 -13.29
N ASN A 264 8.50 -6.49 -13.13
CA ASN A 264 9.17 -6.81 -11.87
C ASN A 264 8.25 -7.38 -10.76
N PRO A 265 7.40 -8.40 -11.03
CA PRO A 265 6.50 -8.97 -10.02
C PRO A 265 7.23 -9.49 -8.78
N ALA A 266 8.42 -10.08 -8.95
CA ALA A 266 9.22 -10.55 -7.83
C ALA A 266 9.77 -9.39 -6.99
N TYR A 267 10.19 -8.30 -7.64
CA TYR A 267 10.66 -7.10 -6.94
C TYR A 267 9.56 -6.51 -6.06
N ILE A 268 8.38 -6.28 -6.63
CA ILE A 268 7.21 -5.76 -5.92
C ILE A 268 6.82 -6.67 -4.74
N MET A 269 6.83 -7.98 -4.96
CA MET A 269 6.58 -8.96 -3.89
C MET A 269 7.59 -8.83 -2.76
N LEU A 270 8.89 -8.71 -3.06
CA LEU A 270 9.93 -8.54 -2.05
C LEU A 270 9.78 -7.22 -1.32
N GLU A 271 9.45 -6.12 -2.00
CA GLU A 271 9.23 -4.84 -1.33
C GLU A 271 8.06 -4.90 -0.34
N ILE A 272 6.97 -5.58 -0.67
CA ILE A 272 5.82 -5.80 0.24
C ILE A 272 6.22 -6.68 1.43
N ILE A 273 6.90 -7.80 1.19
CA ILE A 273 7.36 -8.71 2.25
C ILE A 273 8.30 -7.97 3.21
N TRP A 274 9.31 -7.29 2.68
CA TRP A 274 10.25 -6.53 3.51
C TRP A 274 9.56 -5.39 4.25
N SER A 275 8.60 -4.70 3.64
CA SER A 275 7.82 -3.66 4.31
C SER A 275 7.08 -4.21 5.53
N LYS A 276 6.50 -5.41 5.42
CA LYS A 276 5.87 -6.08 6.56
C LYS A 276 6.85 -6.54 7.62
N ILE A 277 8.02 -7.05 7.24
CA ILE A 277 9.10 -7.38 8.19
C ILE A 277 9.55 -6.12 8.94
N SER A 278 9.82 -5.03 8.21
CA SER A 278 10.23 -3.74 8.77
C SER A 278 9.21 -3.22 9.77
N GLN A 279 7.93 -3.25 9.41
CA GLN A 279 6.84 -2.85 10.30
C GLN A 279 6.73 -3.75 11.54
N PHE A 280 6.84 -5.07 11.36
CA PHE A 280 6.65 -6.03 12.45
C PHE A 280 7.77 -5.96 13.49
N PHE A 281 9.03 -5.77 13.06
CA PHE A 281 10.19 -5.74 13.95
C PHE A 281 10.68 -4.34 14.31
N ASP A 282 10.05 -3.29 13.77
CA ASP A 282 10.51 -1.91 13.88
C ASP A 282 11.98 -1.75 13.45
N ILE A 283 12.29 -2.25 12.25
CA ILE A 283 13.65 -2.20 11.67
C ILE A 283 13.66 -1.43 10.36
N ALA A 284 14.77 -0.77 10.06
CA ALA A 284 14.93 -0.05 8.81
C ALA A 284 14.91 -0.99 7.60
N MET A 285 14.21 -0.56 6.55
CA MET A 285 14.19 -1.24 5.27
C MET A 285 15.56 -1.18 4.57
N PRO A 286 15.97 -2.24 3.85
CA PRO A 286 17.21 -2.26 3.08
C PRO A 286 17.05 -1.60 1.70
N TRP A 287 16.46 -0.40 1.68
CA TRP A 287 16.25 0.39 0.47
C TRP A 287 17.59 0.76 -0.19
N GLU A 288 17.60 0.81 -1.52
CA GLU A 288 18.67 1.49 -2.25
C GLU A 288 18.31 2.98 -2.33
N ASP A 289 19.24 3.85 -1.95
CA ASP A 289 19.08 5.30 -2.12
C ASP A 289 19.18 5.61 -3.63
N SER A 290 18.04 5.60 -4.33
CA SER A 290 17.93 5.81 -5.78
C SER A 290 16.69 6.64 -6.12
N LEU A 291 16.80 7.50 -7.13
CA LEU A 291 15.63 8.20 -7.69
C LEU A 291 14.78 7.32 -8.61
N GLU A 292 15.20 6.08 -8.87
CA GLU A 292 14.41 5.14 -9.66
C GLU A 292 13.26 4.59 -8.80
N ILE A 293 12.02 4.77 -9.25
CA ILE A 293 10.80 4.24 -8.60
C ILE A 293 9.94 3.48 -9.60
N GLU A 294 9.03 2.66 -9.11
CA GLU A 294 8.13 1.82 -9.92
C GLU A 294 7.13 2.69 -10.68
N ASN A 295 7.01 2.43 -11.99
CA ASN A 295 6.04 3.15 -12.83
C ASN A 295 4.63 2.54 -12.72
N LEU A 296 3.92 2.86 -11.64
CA LEU A 296 2.58 2.34 -11.36
C LEU A 296 1.48 3.15 -12.09
N ALA A 297 0.50 2.47 -12.67
CA ALA A 297 -0.67 3.09 -13.29
C ALA A 297 -1.89 2.97 -12.37
N PRO A 298 -2.51 4.08 -11.95
CA PRO A 298 -3.74 4.07 -11.16
C PRO A 298 -4.83 3.21 -11.81
N LEU A 299 -5.54 2.41 -11.02
CA LEU A 299 -6.67 1.59 -11.46
C LEU A 299 -7.96 1.96 -10.74
N LEU A 300 -7.93 1.96 -9.42
CA LEU A 300 -9.13 2.13 -8.59
C LEU A 300 -8.92 3.31 -7.64
N VAL A 301 -9.71 4.36 -7.82
CA VAL A 301 -9.80 5.47 -6.86
C VAL A 301 -10.97 5.20 -5.93
N ALA A 302 -10.73 5.27 -4.64
CA ALA A 302 -11.67 4.97 -3.59
C ALA A 302 -11.93 6.21 -2.73
N GLN A 303 -13.20 6.43 -2.43
CA GLN A 303 -13.65 7.47 -1.51
C GLN A 303 -14.69 6.89 -0.56
N GLY A 304 -14.61 7.26 0.72
CA GLY A 304 -15.68 6.95 1.66
C GLY A 304 -16.98 7.62 1.21
N HIS A 305 -18.07 6.89 1.25
CA HIS A 305 -19.36 7.39 0.78
C HIS A 305 -20.49 6.90 1.67
N ARG A 306 -21.35 7.83 2.06
CA ARG A 306 -22.58 7.55 2.78
C ARG A 306 -23.78 7.82 1.88
N ASN A 307 -24.68 6.84 1.82
CA ASN A 307 -26.05 7.05 1.36
C ASN A 307 -27.01 7.04 2.57
N GLU A 308 -28.31 7.23 2.35
CA GLU A 308 -29.30 7.37 3.44
C GLU A 308 -29.34 6.15 4.39
N GLU A 309 -28.92 4.96 3.95
CA GLU A 309 -29.04 3.71 4.71
C GLU A 309 -27.70 3.09 5.12
N GLN A 310 -26.60 3.38 4.42
CA GLN A 310 -25.33 2.67 4.55
C GLN A 310 -24.11 3.57 4.32
N ILE A 311 -22.99 3.20 4.95
CA ILE A 311 -21.66 3.77 4.73
C ILE A 311 -20.82 2.71 4.05
N GLY A 312 -20.11 3.07 2.99
CA GLY A 312 -19.27 2.16 2.23
C GLY A 312 -18.32 2.91 1.31
N TRP A 313 -17.84 2.20 0.28
CA TRP A 313 -16.88 2.74 -0.65
C TRP A 313 -17.51 3.10 -1.97
N TRP A 314 -17.24 4.31 -2.46
CA TRP A 314 -17.43 4.68 -3.84
C TRP A 314 -16.14 4.46 -4.62
N TYR A 315 -16.23 3.73 -5.73
CA TYR A 315 -15.09 3.39 -6.58
C TYR A 315 -15.21 4.04 -7.95
N ARG A 316 -14.13 4.69 -8.38
CA ARG A 316 -13.94 5.19 -9.75
C ARG A 316 -12.80 4.42 -10.40
N THR A 317 -13.08 3.76 -11.53
CA THR A 317 -12.06 3.06 -12.31
C THR A 317 -11.35 4.01 -13.27
N LYS A 318 -10.08 3.73 -13.54
CA LYS A 318 -9.27 4.34 -14.60
C LYS A 318 -8.97 3.24 -15.61
N GLU A 319 -9.38 3.39 -16.86
CA GLU A 319 -9.26 2.33 -17.86
C GLU A 319 -8.58 2.85 -19.14
N PRO A 320 -7.29 3.25 -19.05
CA PRO A 320 -6.57 3.71 -20.23
C PRO A 320 -6.34 2.55 -21.22
N SER A 321 -6.16 2.89 -22.49
CA SER A 321 -5.84 1.88 -23.51
C SER A 321 -4.53 1.14 -23.20
N GLU A 322 -4.42 -0.10 -23.65
CA GLU A 322 -3.19 -0.92 -23.53
C GLU A 322 -1.94 -0.22 -24.11
N LYS A 323 -2.12 0.70 -25.07
CA LYS A 323 -1.02 1.52 -25.61
C LYS A 323 -0.43 2.46 -24.56
N ILE A 324 -1.26 3.03 -23.69
CA ILE A 324 -0.83 3.92 -22.60
C ILE A 324 -0.21 3.10 -21.47
N LEU A 325 -0.75 1.91 -21.20
CA LEU A 325 -0.20 1.01 -20.18
C LEU A 325 1.20 0.47 -20.55
N LYS A 326 1.55 0.43 -21.85
CA LYS A 326 2.91 0.18 -22.33
C LYS A 326 3.80 1.40 -22.09
N ARG A 327 4.41 1.43 -20.91
CA ARG A 327 5.34 2.46 -20.42
C ARG A 327 6.65 1.83 -19.93
N GLU A 328 7.62 2.65 -19.56
CA GLU A 328 8.88 2.19 -18.96
C GLU A 328 8.64 1.47 -17.61
N SER A 329 9.57 0.61 -17.20
CA SER A 329 9.46 -0.13 -15.94
C SER A 329 9.61 0.75 -14.71
N SER A 330 10.40 1.80 -14.84
CA SER A 330 10.65 2.77 -13.79
C SER A 330 10.25 4.18 -14.22
N ALA A 331 9.99 5.01 -13.22
CA ALA A 331 9.88 6.44 -13.30
C ALA A 331 10.99 7.07 -12.45
N VAL A 332 11.16 8.38 -12.59
CA VAL A 332 12.11 9.14 -11.77
C VAL A 332 11.30 9.80 -10.66
N TRP A 333 11.67 9.52 -9.41
CA TRP A 333 11.14 10.21 -8.25
C TRP A 333 11.49 11.69 -8.33
N GLU A 334 10.50 12.52 -8.00
CA GLU A 334 10.66 13.96 -7.83
C GLU A 334 9.85 14.43 -6.61
N PRO A 335 10.33 15.46 -5.90
CA PRO A 335 9.57 16.09 -4.82
C PRO A 335 8.30 16.77 -5.37
N ALA A 336 7.32 17.03 -4.50
CA ALA A 336 6.08 17.66 -4.95
C ALA A 336 6.34 19.13 -5.32
N LYS A 337 5.91 19.52 -6.50
CA LYS A 337 6.08 20.89 -7.01
C LYS A 337 5.15 21.86 -6.29
N LEU A 338 5.64 23.06 -6.02
CA LEU A 338 4.91 24.18 -5.44
C LEU A 338 5.02 25.44 -6.32
N SER A 339 3.92 26.16 -6.46
CA SER A 339 3.85 27.49 -7.07
C SER A 339 4.51 28.54 -6.19
N GLU A 340 4.79 29.72 -6.76
CA GLU A 340 5.32 30.85 -5.98
C GLU A 340 4.36 31.27 -4.86
N ALA A 341 3.06 31.20 -5.11
CA ALA A 341 2.01 31.49 -4.13
C ALA A 341 2.07 30.51 -2.95
N ALA A 342 2.16 29.20 -3.25
CA ALA A 342 2.29 28.15 -2.24
C ALA A 342 3.59 28.29 -1.45
N ILE A 343 4.74 28.51 -2.11
CA ILE A 343 6.03 28.76 -1.45
C ILE A 343 5.95 29.97 -0.51
N THR A 344 5.29 31.05 -0.95
CA THR A 344 5.15 32.25 -0.11
C THR A 344 4.28 31.97 1.11
N LEU A 345 3.16 31.27 0.94
CA LEU A 345 2.28 30.90 2.04
C LEU A 345 3.00 29.96 3.02
N THR A 346 3.74 28.97 2.53
CA THR A 346 4.55 28.10 3.37
C THR A 346 5.60 28.92 4.11
N ASN A 347 6.38 29.78 3.47
CA ASN A 347 7.36 30.64 4.17
C ASN A 347 6.71 31.50 5.28
N LEU A 348 5.49 31.99 5.09
CA LEU A 348 4.75 32.71 6.13
C LEU A 348 4.41 31.80 7.33
N MET A 349 4.03 30.53 7.11
CA MET A 349 3.88 29.56 8.19
C MET A 349 5.15 29.46 9.02
N LEU A 350 6.34 29.46 8.39
CA LEU A 350 7.63 29.34 9.09
C LEU A 350 7.81 30.45 10.11
N PHE A 351 7.55 31.69 9.67
CA PHE A 351 7.68 32.88 10.50
C PHE A 351 6.64 32.93 11.62
N ARG A 352 5.57 32.14 11.52
CA ARG A 352 4.43 32.12 12.44
C ARG A 352 4.40 30.92 13.37
N GLY A 353 5.49 30.16 13.46
CA GLY A 353 5.57 28.99 14.34
C GLY A 353 4.99 27.71 13.73
N GLY A 354 4.58 27.75 12.46
CA GLY A 354 4.36 26.57 11.65
C GLY A 354 2.95 26.31 11.15
N GLU A 355 2.07 27.28 11.35
CA GLU A 355 0.69 27.21 10.92
C GLU A 355 0.27 28.53 10.28
N TYR A 356 -0.79 28.48 9.49
CA TYR A 356 -1.45 29.64 8.93
C TYR A 356 -2.96 29.56 9.18
N ASP A 357 -3.50 30.50 9.96
CA ASP A 357 -4.94 30.60 10.18
C ASP A 357 -5.64 31.10 8.91
N VAL A 358 -6.55 30.29 8.37
CA VAL A 358 -7.35 30.61 7.17
C VAL A 358 -8.18 31.89 7.35
N LYS A 359 -8.50 32.29 8.60
CA LYS A 359 -9.29 33.49 8.91
C LYS A 359 -8.52 34.79 8.82
N GLU A 360 -7.19 34.75 8.83
CA GLU A 360 -6.37 35.96 8.72
C GLU A 360 -6.45 36.63 7.35
N GLY A 361 -7.13 36.00 6.39
CA GLY A 361 -7.33 36.52 5.06
C GLY A 361 -6.09 36.42 4.19
N SER A 362 -6.28 36.60 2.90
CA SER A 362 -5.32 36.16 1.88
C SER A 362 -5.48 36.92 0.57
N GLU A 363 -6.11 38.10 0.61
CA GLU A 363 -6.33 38.98 -0.55
C GLU A 363 -5.02 39.28 -1.29
N TRP A 364 -3.90 39.36 -0.56
CA TRP A 364 -2.56 39.52 -1.11
C TRP A 364 -2.14 38.41 -2.09
N LEU A 365 -2.66 37.18 -1.95
CA LEU A 365 -2.39 36.10 -2.91
C LEU A 365 -2.99 36.42 -4.27
N SER A 366 -4.23 36.91 -4.27
CA SER A 366 -4.93 37.30 -5.50
C SER A 366 -4.26 38.52 -6.13
N GLU A 367 -3.94 39.54 -5.32
CA GLU A 367 -3.29 40.77 -5.81
C GLU A 367 -1.89 40.53 -6.38
N LYS A 368 -1.10 39.65 -5.75
CA LYS A 368 0.31 39.45 -6.09
C LYS A 368 0.53 38.33 -7.12
N PHE A 369 -0.23 37.24 -7.05
CA PHE A 369 -0.02 36.04 -7.88
C PHE A 369 -1.20 35.69 -8.78
N GLY A 370 -2.35 36.33 -8.61
CA GLY A 370 -3.57 36.00 -9.36
C GLY A 370 -4.19 34.66 -8.97
N SER A 371 -3.84 34.11 -7.80
CA SER A 371 -4.37 32.86 -7.26
C SER A 371 -5.33 33.14 -6.11
N SER A 372 -6.43 32.37 -6.02
CA SER A 372 -7.26 32.41 -4.81
C SER A 372 -6.56 31.66 -3.67
N PHE A 373 -7.01 31.90 -2.44
CA PHE A 373 -6.46 31.18 -1.29
C PHE A 373 -6.86 29.72 -1.30
N GLU A 374 -8.09 29.43 -1.71
CA GLU A 374 -8.61 28.09 -1.90
C GLU A 374 -7.73 27.30 -2.89
N ASP A 375 -7.36 27.90 -4.03
CA ASP A 375 -6.48 27.25 -5.01
C ASP A 375 -5.11 26.89 -4.42
N VAL A 376 -4.54 27.79 -3.61
CA VAL A 376 -3.22 27.60 -2.98
C VAL A 376 -3.28 26.56 -1.86
N VAL A 377 -4.36 26.55 -1.07
CA VAL A 377 -4.58 25.53 -0.05
C VAL A 377 -4.80 24.17 -0.69
N ASP A 378 -5.63 24.08 -1.72
CA ASP A 378 -5.85 22.84 -2.47
C ASP A 378 -4.55 22.31 -3.08
N GLU A 379 -3.70 23.20 -3.61
CA GLU A 379 -2.36 22.84 -4.08
C GLU A 379 -1.53 22.21 -2.95
N LEU A 380 -1.42 22.88 -1.80
CA LEU A 380 -0.64 22.39 -0.65
C LEU A 380 -1.17 21.05 -0.13
N LEU A 381 -2.48 20.92 0.07
CA LEU A 381 -3.11 19.69 0.55
C LEU A 381 -2.93 18.55 -0.45
N SER A 382 -3.04 18.84 -1.77
CA SER A 382 -2.88 17.83 -2.82
C SER A 382 -1.47 17.23 -2.89
N THR A 383 -0.46 17.90 -2.31
CA THR A 383 0.90 17.36 -2.21
C THR A 383 1.01 16.21 -1.20
N GLY A 384 0.10 16.11 -0.23
CA GLY A 384 0.17 15.14 0.85
C GLY A 384 1.29 15.44 1.86
N TYR A 385 1.73 16.69 1.95
CA TYR A 385 2.66 17.15 2.98
C TYR A 385 2.03 18.15 3.96
N PHE A 386 0.81 18.63 3.66
CA PHE A 386 0.08 19.61 4.46
C PHE A 386 -1.32 19.10 4.80
N MET A 387 -1.90 19.65 5.86
CA MET A 387 -3.27 19.41 6.27
C MET A 387 -3.90 20.69 6.84
N ASP A 388 -5.23 20.73 6.81
CA ASP A 388 -6.06 21.70 7.51
C ASP A 388 -6.46 21.13 8.87
N ASP A 389 -5.86 21.69 9.92
CA ASP A 389 -6.17 21.38 11.30
C ASP A 389 -7.09 22.46 11.88
N ASN A 390 -8.40 22.29 11.70
CA ASN A 390 -9.43 23.17 12.26
C ASN A 390 -9.31 24.65 11.84
N GLY A 391 -8.97 24.89 10.57
CA GLY A 391 -8.73 26.22 10.02
C GLY A 391 -7.28 26.68 10.12
N PHE A 392 -6.36 25.81 10.53
CA PHE A 392 -4.93 26.07 10.52
C PHE A 392 -4.24 25.18 9.50
N ILE A 393 -3.76 25.77 8.41
CA ILE A 393 -2.96 25.03 7.44
C ILE A 393 -1.56 24.83 8.01
N ARG A 394 -1.14 23.57 8.12
CA ARG A 394 0.17 23.20 8.65
C ARG A 394 0.71 21.93 8.01
N PRO A 395 2.01 21.67 8.05
CA PRO A 395 2.55 20.39 7.60
C PRO A 395 2.10 19.22 8.44
N ILE A 396 2.05 18.05 7.80
CA ILE A 396 1.74 16.77 8.44
C ILE A 396 2.91 16.31 9.29
N GLU A 397 4.13 16.42 8.74
CA GLU A 397 5.36 15.99 9.40
C GLU A 397 6.03 17.11 10.17
N SER A 398 6.68 16.76 11.28
CA SER A 398 7.47 17.70 12.08
C SER A 398 8.66 18.28 11.31
N VAL A 399 9.16 17.57 10.29
CA VAL A 399 10.26 18.04 9.45
C VAL A 399 9.90 17.91 7.98
N SER A 400 9.89 19.04 7.28
CA SER A 400 9.76 19.13 5.82
C SER A 400 10.93 19.92 5.23
N PHE A 401 11.24 19.66 3.97
CA PHE A 401 12.31 20.32 3.23
C PHE A 401 11.71 21.03 2.03
N ILE A 402 12.05 22.30 1.86
CA ILE A 402 11.60 23.11 0.73
C ILE A 402 12.81 23.55 -0.07
N ALA A 403 12.82 23.20 -1.36
CA ALA A 403 13.81 23.68 -2.31
C ALA A 403 13.16 24.78 -3.16
N THR A 404 13.64 26.01 -3.01
CA THR A 404 13.14 27.18 -3.74
C THR A 404 14.09 27.54 -4.88
N ALA A 405 13.54 27.72 -6.08
CA ALA A 405 14.25 28.09 -7.30
C ALA A 405 14.40 29.62 -7.41
N ASP A 406 15.17 30.10 -8.39
CA ASP A 406 15.39 31.55 -8.59
C ASP A 406 14.11 32.27 -9.06
N ASP A 407 13.17 31.54 -9.68
CA ASP A 407 11.86 32.05 -10.09
C ASP A 407 10.80 32.01 -8.98
N ASN A 408 11.22 31.74 -7.74
CA ASN A 408 10.39 31.57 -6.54
C ASN A 408 9.38 30.42 -6.58
N THR A 409 9.35 29.59 -7.62
CA THR A 409 8.70 28.28 -7.54
C THR A 409 9.56 27.33 -6.70
N GLY A 410 9.02 26.18 -6.33
CA GLY A 410 9.82 25.26 -5.55
C GLY A 410 9.25 23.86 -5.45
N TYR A 411 9.81 23.13 -4.50
CA TYR A 411 9.49 21.73 -4.27
C TYR A 411 9.48 21.43 -2.78
N VAL A 412 8.61 20.52 -2.36
CA VAL A 412 8.49 20.06 -0.98
C VAL A 412 8.62 18.54 -0.87
N THR A 413 9.31 18.09 0.17
CA THR A 413 9.36 16.67 0.56
C THR A 413 9.76 16.53 2.03
N THR A 414 9.55 15.34 2.59
CA THR A 414 10.02 14.95 3.93
C THR A 414 11.23 14.02 3.85
N ASN A 415 11.62 13.59 2.64
CA ASN A 415 12.79 12.72 2.44
C ASN A 415 14.02 13.53 2.03
N ARG A 416 14.85 13.89 3.01
CA ARG A 416 16.06 14.68 2.79
C ARG A 416 17.02 14.06 1.78
N LYS A 417 17.28 12.75 1.92
CA LYS A 417 18.25 12.04 1.08
C LYS A 417 17.83 12.04 -0.38
N MET A 418 16.54 11.77 -0.63
CA MET A 418 15.98 11.78 -1.99
C MET A 418 16.00 13.19 -2.59
N LEU A 419 15.73 14.23 -1.77
CA LEU A 419 15.87 15.61 -2.21
C LEU A 419 17.29 15.93 -2.65
N ASP A 420 18.30 15.59 -1.83
CA ASP A 420 19.70 15.85 -2.16
C ASP A 420 20.11 15.14 -3.46
N LEU A 421 19.75 13.86 -3.63
CA LEU A 421 19.98 13.11 -4.88
C LEU A 421 19.28 13.75 -6.09
N TRP A 422 18.06 14.25 -5.92
CA TRP A 422 17.31 14.91 -6.98
C TRP A 422 17.94 16.25 -7.36
N LEU A 423 18.36 17.04 -6.37
CA LEU A 423 19.04 18.33 -6.56
C LEU A 423 20.37 18.19 -7.30
N GLU A 424 21.14 17.14 -7.03
CA GLU A 424 22.40 16.86 -7.74
C GLU A 424 22.22 16.68 -9.26
N LYS A 425 21.01 16.28 -9.70
CA LYS A 425 20.68 16.12 -11.13
C LYS A 425 20.12 17.40 -11.76
N GLN A 426 19.81 18.43 -10.97
CA GLN A 426 19.25 19.66 -11.50
C GLN A 426 20.34 20.59 -12.04
N LYS A 427 20.01 21.31 -13.11
CA LYS A 427 20.88 22.36 -13.66
C LYS A 427 20.72 23.69 -12.94
N GLU A 428 19.52 23.92 -12.41
CA GLU A 428 19.18 25.10 -11.64
C GLU A 428 19.68 24.98 -10.19
N LYS A 429 19.97 26.11 -9.57
CA LYS A 429 20.34 26.16 -8.16
C LYS A 429 19.09 26.36 -7.31
N TYR A 430 19.02 25.61 -6.22
CA TYR A 430 17.95 25.75 -5.25
C TYR A 430 18.51 26.21 -3.91
N VAL A 431 17.75 27.07 -3.23
CA VAL A 431 17.95 27.34 -1.81
C VAL A 431 17.09 26.34 -1.04
N VAL A 432 17.73 25.54 -0.17
CA VAL A 432 17.03 24.55 0.65
C VAL A 432 16.79 25.11 2.04
N SER A 433 15.51 25.21 2.40
CA SER A 433 15.04 25.59 3.73
C SER A 433 14.56 24.35 4.48
N ASN A 434 14.95 24.24 5.75
CA ASN A 434 14.46 23.20 6.65
C ASN A 434 13.28 23.77 7.43
N PHE A 435 12.18 23.05 7.38
CA PHE A 435 10.94 23.39 8.02
C PHE A 435 10.75 22.46 9.21
N ILE A 436 11.08 22.94 10.41
CA ILE A 436 11.08 22.14 11.64
C ILE A 436 10.02 22.69 12.58
N PHE A 437 9.08 21.84 12.96
CA PHE A 437 8.06 22.10 13.96
C PHE A 437 8.40 21.36 15.25
N VAL A 438 8.08 22.01 16.37
CA VAL A 438 8.27 21.50 17.73
C VAL A 438 6.92 21.16 18.32
#